data_AF-A0A7T5RZC3-F1
#
_entry.id   AF-A0A7T5RZC3-F1
#
_cell.length_a   1.000
_cell.length_b   1.000
_cell.length_c   1.000
_cell.angle_alpha   90.00
_cell.angle_beta   90.00
_cell.angle_gamma   90.00
#
_symmetry.space_group_name_H-M   'P 1'
#
loop_
_entity.id
_entity.type
_entity.pdbx_description
1 polymer ?
#
loop_
_entity_poly.entity_id
_entity_poly.type
_entity_poly.pdbx_seq_one_letter_code
_entity_poly.pdbx_strand_id
1 'polypeptide(L)'
;MKLKFLKNKSGFTLVEVLAVLFVISLGLIGVLSLIVQNIQSQNINKRTIAAYQLAQEGLELIRKTRDTNWRNGDAWNLNLGAGSYFMDYLDETPTLITHDTDSELYLDNNGFYIHGGVTSLTPFKRTIEIIPIDGGSMRVYAHVVWYDRDKVFNYDLETLFYDWR
;
A
#
# COMPACT_ATOMS: atom_id res chain seq x y z
N MET A 1 -60.92 38.58 43.63
CA MET A 1 -60.99 37.69 42.45
C MET A 1 -59.58 37.14 42.20
N LYS A 2 -59.31 35.86 42.48
CA LYS A 2 -57.98 35.25 42.28
C LYS A 2 -57.97 34.48 40.96
N LEU A 3 -57.15 34.90 39.99
CA LEU A 3 -56.92 34.14 38.77
C LEU A 3 -56.12 32.87 39.10
N LYS A 4 -56.70 31.72 38.76
CA LYS A 4 -56.07 30.40 38.91
C LYS A 4 -55.28 30.11 37.64
N PHE A 5 -53.95 30.20 37.69
CA PHE A 5 -53.10 29.72 36.61
C PHE A 5 -53.17 28.19 36.57
N LEU A 6 -53.77 27.63 35.52
CA LEU A 6 -53.75 26.19 35.26
C LEU A 6 -52.31 25.78 34.95
N LYS A 7 -51.68 25.06 35.88
CA LYS A 7 -50.33 24.50 35.71
C LYS A 7 -50.43 23.36 34.69
N ASN A 8 -49.95 23.59 33.47
CA ASN A 8 -49.94 22.58 32.42
C ASN A 8 -49.02 21.43 32.85
N LYS A 9 -49.58 20.24 33.11
CA LYS A 9 -48.77 19.04 33.37
C LYS A 9 -48.34 18.47 32.01
N SER A 10 -47.21 18.94 31.49
CA SER A 10 -46.59 18.41 30.28
C SER A 10 -46.02 17.01 30.56
N GLY A 11 -46.85 15.99 30.40
CA GLY A 11 -46.39 14.60 30.27
C GLY A 11 -46.05 14.32 28.81
N PHE A 12 -45.02 13.51 28.57
CA PHE A 12 -44.70 13.00 27.24
C PHE A 12 -45.82 12.08 26.75
N THR A 13 -46.25 12.26 25.51
CA THR A 13 -47.19 11.32 24.88
C THR A 13 -46.42 10.12 24.33
N LEU A 14 -47.08 8.95 24.26
CA LEU A 14 -46.47 7.75 23.66
C LEU A 14 -46.03 8.01 22.20
N VAL A 15 -46.82 8.80 21.46
CA VAL A 15 -46.53 9.17 20.07
C VAL A 15 -45.25 10.02 19.96
N GLU A 16 -45.01 10.92 20.90
CA GLU A 16 -43.81 11.75 20.95
C GLU A 16 -42.55 10.91 21.22
N VAL A 17 -42.63 9.94 22.13
CA VAL A 17 -41.53 9.00 22.39
C VAL A 17 -41.22 8.17 21.15
N LEU A 18 -42.26 7.68 20.44
CA LEU A 18 -42.08 6.94 19.19
C LEU A 18 -41.43 7.80 18.10
N ALA A 19 -41.83 9.06 17.97
CA ALA A 19 -41.22 10.00 17.03
C ALA A 19 -39.74 10.26 17.36
N VAL A 20 -39.40 10.45 18.64
CA VAL A 20 -38.01 10.62 19.09
C VAL A 20 -37.18 9.38 18.79
N LEU A 21 -37.67 8.18 19.11
CA LEU A 21 -36.98 6.91 18.81
C LEU A 21 -36.76 6.71 17.31
N PHE A 22 -37.74 7.10 16.48
CA PHE A 22 -37.63 7.06 15.04
C PHE A 22 -36.50 7.97 14.52
N VAL A 23 -36.46 9.23 14.97
CA VAL A 23 -35.39 10.17 14.58
C VAL A 23 -34.01 9.69 15.04
N ILE A 24 -33.90 9.18 16.27
CA ILE A 24 -32.64 8.61 16.80
C ILE A 24 -32.18 7.42 15.95
N SER A 25 -33.12 6.55 15.56
CA SER A 25 -32.83 5.37 14.74
C SER A 25 -32.29 5.76 13.37
N LEU A 26 -32.87 6.77 12.72
CA LEU A 26 -32.34 7.30 11.46
C LEU A 26 -30.93 7.91 11.62
N GLY A 27 -30.71 8.66 12.70
CA GLY A 27 -29.38 9.20 13.03
C GLY A 27 -28.34 8.09 13.22
N LEU A 28 -28.70 7.01 13.92
CA LEU A 28 -27.81 5.89 14.17
C LEU A 28 -27.42 5.16 12.87
N ILE A 29 -28.35 4.98 11.93
CA ILE A 29 -28.06 4.40 10.62
C ILE A 29 -27.05 5.26 9.86
N GLY A 30 -27.19 6.59 9.90
CA GLY A 30 -26.24 7.52 9.29
C GLY A 30 -24.83 7.36 9.85
N VAL A 31 -24.70 7.30 11.18
CA VAL A 31 -23.41 7.10 11.86
C VAL A 31 -22.78 5.76 11.49
N LEU A 32 -23.56 4.67 11.48
CA LEU A 32 -23.07 3.34 11.11
C LEU A 32 -22.55 3.29 9.67
N SER A 33 -23.24 3.95 8.73
CA SER A 33 -22.79 4.03 7.34
C SER A 33 -21.42 4.71 7.21
N LEU A 34 -21.20 5.81 7.95
CA LEU A 34 -19.92 6.51 7.96
C LEU A 34 -18.80 5.66 8.57
N ILE A 35 -19.08 4.90 9.62
CA ILE A 35 -18.11 3.98 10.23
C ILE A 35 -17.67 2.91 9.22
N VAL A 36 -18.62 2.30 8.51
CA VAL A 36 -18.31 1.28 7.49
C VAL A 36 -17.46 1.87 6.36
N GLN A 37 -17.78 3.08 5.90
CA GLN A 37 -16.98 3.76 4.88
C GLN A 37 -15.57 4.09 5.38
N ASN A 38 -15.44 4.54 6.62
CA ASN A 38 -14.15 4.87 7.22
C ASN A 38 -13.25 3.62 7.32
N ILE A 39 -13.77 2.48 7.77
CA ILE A 39 -13.03 1.22 7.84
C ILE A 39 -12.53 0.80 6.44
N GLN A 40 -13.36 0.94 5.40
CA GLN A 40 -12.95 0.63 4.03
C GLN A 40 -11.81 1.55 3.56
N SER A 41 -11.92 2.86 3.82
CA SER A 41 -10.87 3.83 3.49
C SER A 41 -9.56 3.53 4.22
N GLN A 42 -9.62 3.18 5.51
CA GLN A 42 -8.43 2.81 6.28
C GLN A 42 -7.71 1.59 5.70
N ASN A 43 -8.45 0.58 5.25
CA ASN A 43 -7.86 -0.61 4.63
C ASN A 43 -7.14 -0.29 3.31
N ILE A 44 -7.73 0.55 2.46
CA ILE A 44 -7.10 1.00 1.21
C ILE A 44 -5.84 1.81 1.53
N ASN A 45 -5.90 2.73 2.49
CA ASN A 45 -4.74 3.52 2.90
C ASN A 45 -3.62 2.64 3.45
N LYS A 46 -3.94 1.64 4.28
CA LYS A 46 -2.95 0.68 4.80
C LYS A 46 -2.22 -0.06 3.69
N ARG A 47 -2.96 -0.55 2.69
CA ARG A 47 -2.37 -1.25 1.52
C ARG A 47 -1.53 -0.31 0.66
N THR A 48 -1.97 0.93 0.48
CA THR A 48 -1.23 1.96 -0.27
C THR A 48 0.09 2.29 0.41
N ILE A 49 0.10 2.43 1.74
CA ILE A 49 1.34 2.64 2.51
C ILE A 49 2.26 1.42 2.37
N ALA A 50 1.72 0.20 2.46
CA ALA A 50 2.52 -1.01 2.26
C ALA A 50 3.16 -1.04 0.86
N ALA A 51 2.39 -0.73 -0.19
CA ALA A 51 2.90 -0.66 -1.55
C ALA A 51 4.01 0.40 -1.71
N TYR A 52 3.84 1.57 -1.09
CA TYR A 52 4.88 2.62 -1.06
C TYR A 52 6.17 2.15 -0.38
N GLN A 53 6.08 1.42 0.74
CA GLN A 53 7.26 0.87 1.41
C GLN A 53 7.93 -0.23 0.58
N LEU A 54 7.15 -1.10 -0.05
CA LEU A 54 7.67 -2.15 -0.94
C LEU A 54 8.37 -1.58 -2.18
N ALA A 55 7.83 -0.50 -2.74
CA ALA A 55 8.43 0.19 -3.87
C ALA A 55 9.75 0.87 -3.45
N GLN A 56 9.77 1.56 -2.30
CA GLN A 56 11.01 2.15 -1.76
C GLN A 56 12.07 1.07 -1.52
N GLU A 57 11.70 -0.03 -0.87
CA GLU A 57 12.60 -1.16 -0.65
C GLU A 57 13.21 -1.65 -1.97
N GLY A 58 12.40 -1.83 -3.01
CA GLY A 58 12.89 -2.24 -4.33
C GLY A 58 13.97 -1.29 -4.89
N LEU A 59 13.77 0.03 -4.76
CA LEU A 59 14.76 1.02 -5.17
C LEU A 59 16.03 1.00 -4.31
N GLU A 60 15.90 0.80 -2.99
CA GLU A 60 17.04 0.67 -2.08
C GLU A 60 17.86 -0.60 -2.36
N LEU A 61 17.24 -1.70 -2.78
CA LEU A 61 17.94 -2.92 -3.18
C LEU A 61 18.81 -2.70 -4.42
N ILE A 62 18.29 -1.97 -5.42
CA ILE A 62 19.10 -1.59 -6.58
C ILE A 62 20.23 -0.64 -6.19
N ARG A 63 19.98 0.31 -5.28
CA ARG A 63 21.03 1.17 -4.72
C ARG A 63 22.11 0.34 -4.01
N LYS A 64 21.72 -0.66 -3.21
CA LYS A 64 22.63 -1.60 -2.53
C LYS A 64 23.52 -2.32 -3.54
N THR A 65 22.97 -2.85 -4.63
CA THR A 65 23.76 -3.52 -5.68
C THR A 65 24.76 -2.55 -6.31
N ARG A 66 24.33 -1.36 -6.71
CA ARG A 66 25.22 -0.32 -7.27
C ARG A 66 26.36 0.04 -6.31
N ASP A 67 26.02 0.36 -5.08
CA ASP A 67 26.99 0.80 -4.08
C ASP A 67 27.97 -0.32 -3.72
N THR A 68 27.52 -1.58 -3.80
CA THR A 68 28.37 -2.76 -3.66
C THR A 68 29.35 -2.88 -4.82
N ASN A 69 28.91 -2.69 -6.06
CA ASN A 69 29.80 -2.67 -7.22
C ASN A 69 30.89 -1.60 -7.08
N TRP A 70 30.51 -0.37 -6.69
CA TRP A 70 31.46 0.71 -6.44
C TRP A 70 32.49 0.38 -5.35
N ARG A 71 32.04 -0.21 -4.23
CA ARG A 71 32.92 -0.63 -3.14
C ARG A 71 33.91 -1.70 -3.58
N ASN A 72 33.50 -2.60 -4.48
CA ASN A 72 34.35 -3.67 -4.99
C ASN A 72 35.30 -3.21 -6.12
N GLY A 73 35.09 -2.01 -6.66
CA GLY A 73 35.86 -1.50 -7.81
C GLY A 73 35.37 -2.02 -9.17
N ASP A 74 34.18 -2.62 -9.20
CA ASP A 74 33.52 -3.10 -10.41
C ASP A 74 32.84 -1.95 -11.16
N ALA A 75 32.35 -2.23 -12.38
CA ALA A 75 31.47 -1.29 -13.09
C ALA A 75 30.22 -1.02 -12.25
N TRP A 76 29.87 0.25 -12.06
CA TRP A 76 28.77 0.68 -11.17
C TRP A 76 27.43 0.01 -11.49
N ASN A 77 27.18 -0.25 -12.78
CA ASN A 77 25.99 -0.88 -13.32
C ASN A 77 26.13 -2.39 -13.56
N LEU A 78 27.15 -3.05 -12.99
CA LEU A 78 27.27 -4.51 -13.05
C LEU A 78 26.01 -5.16 -12.47
N ASN A 79 25.41 -6.10 -13.21
CA ASN A 79 24.12 -6.74 -12.91
C ASN A 79 22.90 -5.79 -12.89
N LEU A 80 23.04 -4.56 -13.36
CA LEU A 80 21.99 -3.54 -13.44
C LEU A 80 21.73 -3.15 -14.91
N GLY A 81 21.55 -4.18 -15.75
CA GLY A 81 21.24 -4.02 -17.17
C GLY A 81 19.79 -3.60 -17.41
N ALA A 82 19.45 -3.30 -18.66
CA ALA A 82 18.07 -3.02 -19.04
C ALA A 82 17.19 -4.27 -18.85
N GLY A 83 16.04 -4.12 -18.20
CA GLY A 83 15.10 -5.22 -18.02
C GLY A 83 14.19 -5.07 -16.81
N SER A 84 13.35 -6.09 -16.62
CA SER A 84 12.46 -6.22 -15.46
C SER A 84 13.02 -7.29 -14.52
N TYR A 85 13.11 -6.95 -13.25
CA TYR A 85 13.78 -7.73 -12.23
C TYR A 85 12.91 -7.86 -10.98
N PHE A 86 13.18 -8.93 -10.23
CA PHE A 86 12.80 -9.04 -8.82
C PHE A 86 14.07 -9.21 -7.98
N MET A 87 13.97 -8.83 -6.71
CA MET A 87 15.08 -8.91 -5.77
C MET A 87 14.51 -8.86 -4.35
N ASP A 88 15.11 -9.61 -3.44
CA ASP A 88 14.79 -9.62 -2.01
C ASP A 88 15.94 -9.08 -1.15
N TYR A 89 15.65 -8.86 0.14
CA TYR A 89 16.60 -8.23 1.07
C TYR A 89 17.92 -8.99 1.25
N LEU A 90 17.88 -10.33 1.13
CA LEU A 90 19.05 -11.19 1.23
C LEU A 90 19.83 -11.33 -0.09
N ASP A 91 19.23 -10.97 -1.21
CA ASP A 91 19.87 -11.14 -2.51
C ASP A 91 21.05 -10.16 -2.66
N GLU A 92 22.09 -10.62 -3.34
CA GLU A 92 23.25 -9.80 -3.69
C GLU A 92 23.05 -9.07 -5.02
N THR A 93 22.34 -9.71 -5.95
CA THR A 93 22.09 -9.21 -7.30
C THR A 93 20.63 -9.41 -7.71
N PRO A 94 20.05 -8.50 -8.50
CA PRO A 94 18.69 -8.67 -9.00
C PRO A 94 18.58 -9.82 -10.00
N THR A 95 17.44 -10.49 -10.01
CA THR A 95 17.14 -11.62 -10.91
C THR A 95 16.12 -11.20 -11.94
N LEU A 96 16.33 -11.55 -13.21
CA LEU A 96 15.41 -11.23 -14.30
C LEU A 96 14.07 -11.94 -14.10
N ILE A 97 12.97 -11.20 -14.32
CA ILE A 97 11.63 -11.76 -14.38
C ILE A 97 11.48 -12.53 -15.70
N THR A 98 11.09 -13.79 -15.60
CA THR A 98 10.85 -14.68 -16.74
C THR A 98 9.41 -15.16 -16.82
N HIS A 99 8.72 -15.22 -15.69
CA HIS A 99 7.32 -15.60 -15.55
C HIS A 99 6.57 -14.57 -14.69
N ASP A 100 5.26 -14.42 -14.89
CA ASP A 100 4.43 -13.46 -14.12
C ASP A 100 4.44 -13.77 -12.61
N THR A 101 4.64 -15.03 -12.23
CA THR A 101 4.77 -15.49 -10.84
C THR A 101 6.04 -15.01 -10.16
N ASP A 102 7.08 -14.64 -10.91
CA ASP A 102 8.36 -14.17 -10.35
C ASP A 102 8.20 -12.80 -9.67
N SER A 103 7.14 -12.07 -9.99
CA SER A 103 6.80 -10.78 -9.37
C SER A 103 5.96 -10.92 -8.10
N GLU A 104 5.48 -12.13 -7.77
CA GLU A 104 4.58 -12.34 -6.63
C GLU A 104 5.33 -12.30 -5.30
N LEU A 105 4.76 -11.53 -4.36
CA LEU A 105 5.32 -11.43 -3.02
C LEU A 105 4.62 -12.37 -2.05
N TYR A 106 5.41 -13.09 -1.28
CA TYR A 106 5.02 -13.95 -0.18
C TYR A 106 5.46 -13.35 1.14
N LEU A 107 4.69 -13.59 2.19
CA LEU A 107 5.08 -13.19 3.55
C LEU A 107 5.83 -14.35 4.21
N ASP A 108 7.07 -14.13 4.59
CA ASP A 108 7.86 -15.13 5.33
C ASP A 108 7.39 -15.25 6.80
N ASN A 109 7.98 -16.19 7.54
CA ASN A 109 7.64 -16.40 8.96
C ASN A 109 8.07 -15.24 9.87
N ASN A 110 8.94 -14.34 9.39
CA ASN A 110 9.43 -13.18 10.12
C ASN A 110 8.63 -11.90 9.78
N GLY A 111 7.69 -11.98 8.84
CA GLY A 111 6.88 -10.85 8.39
C GLY A 111 7.51 -9.99 7.29
N PHE A 112 8.54 -10.47 6.60
CA PHE A 112 9.13 -9.82 5.42
C PHE A 112 8.50 -10.31 4.13
N TYR A 113 8.48 -9.44 3.13
CA TYR A 113 8.01 -9.76 1.79
C TYR A 113 9.17 -10.31 0.96
N ILE A 114 8.97 -11.48 0.37
CA ILE A 114 9.97 -12.19 -0.44
C ILE A 114 9.34 -12.78 -1.71
N HIS A 115 10.13 -13.01 -2.74
CA HIS A 115 9.71 -13.72 -3.95
C HIS A 115 9.96 -15.23 -3.81
N GLY A 116 9.13 -16.06 -4.47
CA GLY A 116 9.34 -17.51 -4.52
C GLY A 116 9.15 -18.28 -3.20
N GLY A 117 8.33 -17.78 -2.27
CA GLY A 117 8.08 -18.40 -0.96
C GLY A 117 6.95 -19.46 -0.95
N VAL A 118 7.03 -20.42 -0.02
CA VAL A 118 6.02 -21.50 0.17
C VAL A 118 4.99 -21.17 1.27
N THR A 119 5.13 -20.02 1.94
CA THR A 119 4.43 -19.72 3.20
C THR A 119 3.02 -19.15 2.99
N SER A 120 2.92 -17.91 2.49
CA SER A 120 1.63 -17.24 2.32
C SER A 120 1.71 -16.22 1.20
N LEU A 121 0.96 -16.46 0.12
CA LEU A 121 0.85 -15.52 -1.00
C LEU A 121 0.16 -14.24 -0.53
N THR A 122 0.77 -13.10 -0.82
CA THR A 122 0.19 -11.78 -0.54
C THR A 122 -0.50 -11.23 -1.78
N PRO A 123 -1.40 -10.24 -1.67
CA PRO A 123 -2.02 -9.62 -2.85
C PRO A 123 -1.07 -8.74 -3.65
N PHE A 124 0.18 -8.52 -3.19
CA PHE A 124 1.14 -7.63 -3.81
C PHE A 124 2.01 -8.37 -4.83
N LYS A 125 2.26 -7.71 -5.95
CA LYS A 125 3.32 -8.03 -6.91
C LYS A 125 4.28 -6.86 -6.96
N ARG A 126 5.59 -7.12 -6.99
CA ARG A 126 6.63 -6.11 -7.16
C ARG A 126 7.47 -6.41 -8.40
N THR A 127 7.75 -5.39 -9.17
CA THR A 127 8.65 -5.46 -10.33
C THR A 127 9.55 -4.24 -10.35
N ILE A 128 10.83 -4.47 -10.54
CA ILE A 128 11.83 -3.42 -10.68
C ILE A 128 12.21 -3.33 -12.15
N GLU A 129 11.93 -2.21 -12.80
CA GLU A 129 12.30 -1.98 -14.19
C GLU A 129 13.51 -1.04 -14.25
N ILE A 130 14.56 -1.47 -14.94
CA ILE A 130 15.76 -0.68 -15.16
C ILE A 130 15.81 -0.26 -16.63
N ILE A 131 15.92 1.04 -16.85
CA ILE A 131 16.04 1.66 -18.17
C ILE A 131 17.33 2.49 -18.18
N PRO A 132 18.42 1.98 -18.79
CA PRO A 132 19.62 2.77 -19.02
C PRO A 132 19.28 3.98 -19.90
N ILE A 133 19.74 5.17 -19.51
CA ILE A 133 19.55 6.39 -20.31
C ILE A 133 20.80 6.64 -21.15
N ASP A 134 21.95 6.76 -20.47
CA ASP A 134 23.26 7.04 -21.07
C ASP A 134 24.36 6.31 -20.29
N GLY A 135 25.62 6.34 -20.76
CA GLY A 135 26.75 5.63 -20.16
C GLY A 135 27.10 5.98 -18.69
N GLY A 136 26.44 6.97 -18.09
CA GLY A 136 26.61 7.36 -16.70
C GLY A 136 25.30 7.53 -15.92
N SER A 137 24.14 7.09 -16.44
CA SER A 137 22.89 7.13 -15.68
C SER A 137 21.88 6.05 -16.09
N MET A 138 21.10 5.61 -15.11
CA MET A 138 19.99 4.66 -15.30
C MET A 138 18.76 5.16 -14.55
N ARG A 139 17.61 5.00 -15.18
CA ARG A 139 16.32 5.17 -14.51
C ARG A 139 15.85 3.84 -13.99
N VAL A 140 15.36 3.84 -12.76
CA VAL A 140 14.84 2.64 -12.11
C VAL A 140 13.45 2.93 -11.62
N TYR A 141 12.52 2.11 -12.04
CA TYR A 141 11.14 2.09 -11.58
C TYR A 141 10.94 0.91 -10.63
N ALA A 142 10.20 1.14 -9.55
CA ALA A 142 9.65 0.09 -8.71
C ALA A 142 8.13 0.14 -8.84
N HIS A 143 7.59 -0.84 -9.55
CA HIS A 143 6.16 -1.04 -9.76
C HIS A 143 5.63 -1.99 -8.70
N VAL A 144 4.64 -1.55 -7.94
CA VAL A 144 3.91 -2.42 -7.01
C VAL A 144 2.45 -2.44 -7.39
N VAL A 145 1.94 -3.62 -7.71
CA VAL A 145 0.55 -3.84 -8.09
C VAL A 145 -0.10 -4.70 -7.03
N TRP A 146 -1.34 -4.41 -6.65
CA TRP A 146 -2.10 -5.29 -5.78
C TRP A 146 -3.57 -5.37 -6.14
N TYR A 147 -4.15 -6.51 -5.79
CA TYR A 147 -5.57 -6.79 -5.95
C TYR A 147 -6.31 -6.54 -4.64
N ASP A 148 -7.37 -5.73 -4.67
CA ASP A 148 -8.31 -5.60 -3.57
C ASP A 148 -9.74 -5.74 -4.09
N ARG A 149 -10.39 -6.85 -3.72
CA ARG A 149 -11.67 -7.30 -4.27
C ARG A 149 -11.56 -7.40 -5.81
N ASP A 150 -12.40 -6.70 -6.55
CA ASP A 150 -12.42 -6.69 -8.02
C ASP A 150 -11.65 -5.51 -8.64
N LYS A 151 -10.85 -4.80 -7.84
CA LYS A 151 -10.07 -3.64 -8.30
C LYS A 151 -8.58 -3.91 -8.22
N VAL A 152 -7.90 -3.56 -9.31
CA VAL A 152 -6.44 -3.53 -9.38
C VAL A 152 -5.99 -2.13 -9.01
N PHE A 153 -5.02 -2.05 -8.11
CA PHE A 153 -4.35 -0.82 -7.72
C PHE A 153 -2.87 -0.95 -8.05
N ASN A 154 -2.24 0.18 -8.38
CA ASN A 154 -0.81 0.27 -8.63
C ASN A 154 -0.21 1.44 -7.86
N TYR A 155 1.08 1.30 -7.55
CA TYR A 155 1.90 2.34 -6.97
C TYR A 155 3.29 2.25 -7.58
N ASP A 156 3.72 3.34 -8.21
CA ASP A 156 4.96 3.40 -8.97
C ASP A 156 5.89 4.44 -8.35
N LEU A 157 7.13 4.04 -8.05
CA LEU A 157 8.20 4.97 -7.69
C LEU A 157 9.27 4.94 -8.76
N GLU A 158 9.83 6.11 -9.04
CA GLU A 158 10.97 6.24 -9.93
C GLU A 158 12.15 6.90 -9.21
N THR A 159 13.35 6.51 -9.61
CA THR A 159 14.57 7.20 -9.24
C THR A 159 15.58 7.16 -10.37
N LEU A 160 16.49 8.13 -10.34
CA LEU A 160 17.61 8.22 -11.27
C LEU A 160 18.89 7.92 -10.50
N PHE A 161 19.58 6.86 -10.91
CA PHE A 161 20.91 6.57 -10.44
C PHE A 161 21.94 7.04 -11.45
N TYR A 162 23.04 7.57 -10.93
CA TYR A 162 24.13 8.09 -11.74
C TYR A 162 25.44 7.39 -11.35
N ASP A 163 26.38 7.39 -12.29
CA ASP A 163 27.79 7.11 -12.05
C ASP A 163 28.49 8.38 -11.59
N TRP A 164 28.26 8.76 -10.33
CA TRP A 164 28.97 9.87 -9.71
C TRP A 164 29.85 9.28 -8.61
N ARG A 165 31.14 9.54 -8.72
CA ARG A 165 32.14 9.18 -7.72
C ARG A 165 32.53 10.39 -6.90
#